data_AF-A0A0N4T832-F1
#
_entry.id   AF-A0A0N4T832-F1
#
_cell.length_a   1.000
_cell.length_b   1.000
_cell.length_c   1.000
_cell.angle_alpha   90.00
_cell.angle_beta   90.00
_cell.angle_gamma   90.00
#
_symmetry.space_group_name_H-M   'P 1'
#
loop_
_entity.id
_entity.type
_entity.pdbx_description
1 polymer ?
#
loop_
_entity_poly.entity_id
_entity_poly.type
_entity_poly.pdbx_seq_one_letter_code
_entity_poly.pdbx_strand_id
1 'polypeptide(L)' 'MEDEMVKILCDPVSELFQIAPNTVMIVVGNNSRIHRINQSGICGDEITMQHMVEMAIRRQKVVAESMLKAKEAHLMKGRE' A
#
# COMPACT_ATOMS: atom_id res chain seq x y z
N MET A 1 0.33 -31.78 -1.60
CA MET A 1 0.10 -30.54 -2.35
C MET A 1 0.79 -29.47 -1.55
N GLU A 2 1.89 -28.92 -2.06
CA GLU A 2 2.49 -27.74 -1.44
C GLU A 2 1.44 -26.62 -1.54
N ASP A 3 1.02 -26.08 -0.40
CA ASP A 3 0.27 -24.82 -0.36
C ASP A 3 1.17 -23.77 -1.01
N GLU A 4 0.96 -23.49 -2.30
CA GLU A 4 1.59 -22.35 -2.96
C GLU A 4 1.04 -21.09 -2.29
N MET A 5 1.68 -20.66 -1.20
CA MET A 5 1.36 -19.40 -0.53
C MET A 5 1.41 -18.27 -1.56
N VAL A 6 0.27 -17.62 -1.77
CA VAL A 6 0.14 -16.45 -2.63
C VAL A 6 1.11 -15.38 -2.14
N LYS A 7 2.10 -15.02 -2.97
CA LYS A 7 3.07 -13.97 -2.64
C LYS A 7 2.47 -12.59 -2.96
N ILE A 8 2.27 -11.78 -1.94
CA ILE A 8 1.77 -10.41 -2.07
C ILE A 8 2.95 -9.44 -2.14
N LEU A 9 3.01 -8.66 -3.23
CA LEU A 9 3.98 -7.57 -3.39
C LEU A 9 3.30 -6.24 -3.09
N CYS A 10 3.77 -5.53 -2.05
CA CYS A 10 3.28 -4.21 -1.67
C CYS A 10 4.26 -3.13 -2.13
N ASP A 11 3.75 -2.09 -2.78
CA ASP A 11 4.52 -1.04 -3.43
C ASP A 11 5.66 -1.58 -4.32
N PRO A 12 5.38 -2.49 -5.28
CA PRO A 12 6.42 -3.01 -6.17
C PRO A 12 7.01 -1.89 -7.03
N VAL A 13 8.19 -2.14 -7.61
CA VAL A 13 8.80 -1.21 -8.57
C VAL A 13 7.94 -1.07 -9.84
N SER A 14 8.05 0.06 -10.53
CA SER A 14 7.23 0.44 -11.70
C SER A 14 7.15 -0.65 -12.77
N GLU A 15 8.25 -1.33 -13.03
CA GLU A 15 8.41 -2.36 -14.05
C GLU A 15 7.55 -3.59 -13.74
N LEU A 16 7.37 -3.90 -12.44
CA LEU A 16 6.56 -5.03 -12.02
C LEU A 16 5.07 -4.79 -12.24
N PHE A 17 4.58 -3.54 -12.17
CA PHE A 17 3.18 -3.24 -12.45
C PHE A 17 2.78 -3.56 -13.89
N GLN A 18 3.71 -3.47 -14.85
CA GLN A 18 3.43 -3.75 -16.26
C GLN A 18 3.30 -5.23 -16.56
N ILE A 19 3.95 -6.08 -15.75
CA ILE A 19 3.99 -7.53 -15.97
C ILE A 19 3.14 -8.31 -14.96
N ALA A 20 2.70 -7.67 -13.87
CA ALA A 20 1.87 -8.31 -12.86
C ALA A 20 0.47 -8.60 -13.42
N PRO A 21 0.06 -9.88 -13.53
CA PRO A 21 -1.23 -10.24 -14.11
C PRO A 21 -2.40 -9.88 -13.20
N ASN A 22 -2.15 -9.79 -11.89
CA ASN A 22 -3.13 -9.48 -10.87
C ASN A 22 -2.63 -8.30 -10.05
N THR A 23 -3.46 -7.26 -9.93
CA THR A 23 -3.13 -6.06 -9.18
C THR A 23 -4.32 -5.59 -8.36
N VAL A 24 -4.06 -5.12 -7.15
CA VAL A 24 -5.05 -4.50 -6.28
C VAL A 24 -4.51 -3.15 -5.83
N MET A 25 -5.26 -2.10 -6.13
CA MET A 25 -4.97 -0.74 -5.71
C MET A 25 -5.91 -0.36 -4.58
N ILE A 26 -5.35 -0.09 -3.41
CA ILE A 26 -6.09 0.26 -2.20
C ILE A 26 -5.73 1.69 -1.80
N VAL A 27 -6.70 2.59 -1.90
CA VAL A 27 -6.55 3.98 -1.50
C VAL A 27 -7.00 4.13 -0.06
N VAL A 28 -6.05 4.42 0.83
CA VAL A 28 -6.29 4.60 2.27
C VAL A 28 -5.99 6.05 2.66
N GLY A 29 -6.87 6.65 3.47
CA GLY A 29 -6.68 7.97 4.05
C GLY A 29 -5.92 7.91 5.37
N ASN A 30 -5.43 9.07 5.85
CA ASN A 30 -4.63 9.18 7.08
C ASN A 30 -5.33 8.68 8.36
N ASN A 31 -6.65 8.49 8.34
CA ASN A 31 -7.45 7.96 9.44
C ASN A 31 -7.75 6.45 9.29
N SER A 32 -6.94 5.73 8.50
CA SER A 32 -7.14 4.32 8.15
C SER A 32 -8.44 4.03 7.40
N ARG A 33 -9.12 5.06 6.88
CA ARG A 33 -10.35 4.88 6.09
C ARG A 33 -10.00 4.46 4.66
N ILE A 34 -10.60 3.39 4.20
CA ILE A 34 -10.51 2.94 2.81
C ILE A 34 -11.43 3.85 1.97
N HIS A 35 -10.85 4.49 0.96
CA HIS A 35 -11.57 5.34 0.01
C HIS A 35 -11.93 4.60 -1.27
N ARG A 36 -11.07 3.69 -1.71
CA ARG A 36 -11.25 2.94 -2.95
C ARG A 36 -10.45 1.64 -2.89
N ILE A 37 -11.05 0.57 -3.39
CA ILE A 37 -10.35 -0.65 -3.77
C ILE A 37 -10.64 -0.87 -5.25
N ASN A 38 -9.58 -1.02 -6.04
CA ASN A 38 -9.70 -1.36 -7.46
C ASN A 38 -8.87 -2.61 -7.74
N GLN A 39 -9.48 -3.59 -8.41
CA GLN A 39 -8.85 -4.88 -8.70
C GLN A 39 -8.79 -5.09 -10.21
N SER A 40 -7.64 -5.55 -10.68
CA SER A 40 -7.45 -6.10 -12.02
C SER A 40 -6.97 -7.54 -11.93
N GLY A 41 -7.57 -8.43 -12.70
CA GLY A 41 -7.29 -9.87 -12.64
C GLY A 41 -7.98 -10.57 -11.46
N ILE A 42 -7.46 -11.75 -11.10
CA ILE A 42 -7.99 -12.60 -10.02
C ILE A 42 -7.06 -12.48 -8.82
N CYS A 43 -7.56 -11.92 -7.72
CA CYS A 43 -6.81 -11.80 -6.47
C CYS A 43 -7.42 -12.68 -5.38
N GLY A 44 -6.84 -13.87 -5.23
CA GLY A 44 -7.02 -14.76 -4.08
C GLY A 44 -8.45 -14.93 -3.56
N ASP A 45 -8.53 -15.26 -2.29
CA ASP A 45 -9.75 -15.35 -1.51
C ASP A 45 -9.92 -14.13 -0.57
N GLU A 46 -10.97 -14.15 0.25
CA GLU A 46 -11.25 -13.09 1.22
C GLU A 46 -10.08 -12.87 2.20
N ILE A 47 -9.41 -13.94 2.63
CA ILE A 47 -8.26 -13.88 3.54
C ILE A 47 -7.10 -13.12 2.88
N THR A 48 -6.83 -13.43 1.60
CA THR A 48 -5.82 -12.75 0.81
C THR A 48 -6.13 -11.24 0.68
N MET A 49 -7.38 -10.90 0.38
CA MET A 49 -7.81 -9.50 0.27
C MET A 49 -7.71 -8.76 1.61
N GLN A 50 -8.10 -9.41 2.72
CA GLN A 50 -7.96 -8.85 4.06
C GLN A 50 -6.49 -8.54 4.36
N HIS A 51 -5.57 -9.46 4.03
CA HIS A 51 -4.14 -9.24 4.21
C HIS A 51 -3.62 -8.04 3.38
N MET A 52 -4.05 -7.92 2.12
CA MET A 52 -3.69 -6.76 1.27
C MET A 52 -4.20 -5.44 1.85
N VAL A 53 -5.43 -5.42 2.38
CA VAL A 53 -6.01 -4.23 3.03
C VAL A 53 -5.22 -3.85 4.28
N GLU A 54 -4.89 -4.82 5.14
CA GLU A 54 -4.09 -4.58 6.33
C GLU A 54 -2.69 -4.04 5.99
N MET A 55 -2.05 -4.60 4.97
CA MET A 55 -0.76 -4.10 4.47
C MET A 55 -0.88 -2.66 3.98
N ALA A 56 -1.90 -2.35 3.17
CA ALA A 56 -2.11 -1.01 2.64
C ALA A 56 -2.32 0.03 3.76
N ILE A 57 -3.11 -0.29 4.79
CA ILE A 57 -3.33 0.59 5.94
C ILE A 57 -2.01 0.86 6.68
N ARG A 58 -1.24 -0.19 6.99
CA ARG A 58 0.05 -0.04 7.68
C ARG A 58 1.03 0.78 6.86
N ARG A 59 1.07 0.56 5.54
CA ARG A 59 1.99 1.24 4.64
C ARG A 59 1.64 2.72 4.49
N GLN A 60 0.35 3.03 4.38
CA GLN A 60 -0.15 4.40 4.34
C GLN A 60 0.30 5.20 5.57
N LYS A 61 0.22 4.60 6.77
CA LYS A 61 0.68 5.24 8.00
C LYS A 61 2.16 5.60 7.95
N VAL A 62 3.02 4.69 7.47
CA VAL A 62 4.47 4.94 7.33
C VAL A 62 4.75 6.10 6.38
N VAL A 63 4.03 6.17 5.26
CA VAL A 63 4.15 7.27 4.29
C VAL A 63 3.70 8.59 4.91
N ALA A 64 2.56 8.60 5.59
CA ALA A 64 2.03 9.80 6.25
C ALA A 64 2.98 10.35 7.33
N GLU A 65 3.54 9.48 8.18
CA GLU A 65 4.54 9.86 9.19
C GLU A 65 5.82 10.41 8.55
N SER A 66 6.26 9.83 7.44
CA SER A 66 7.44 10.31 6.70
C SER A 66 7.19 11.69 6.10
N MET A 67 6.00 11.94 5.55
CA MET A 67 5.60 13.26 5.05
C MET A 67 5.53 14.31 6.15
N LEU A 68 5.01 13.95 7.33
CA LEU A 68 4.97 14.86 8.49
C LEU A 68 6.39 15.25 8.93
N LYS A 69 7.29 14.27 9.09
CA LYS A 69 8.69 14.53 9.43
C LYS A 69 9.39 15.42 8.40
N ALA A 70 9.15 15.17 7.10
CA ALA A 70 9.71 16.00 6.03
C ALA A 70 9.19 17.45 6.10
N LYS A 71 7.90 17.65 6.38
CA LYS A 71 7.30 18.96 6.57
C LYS A 71 7.90 19.70 7.76
N GLU A 72 8.03 19.03 8.91
CA GLU A 72 8.61 19.61 10.13
C GLU A 72 10.06 20.05 9.90
N ALA A 73 10.88 19.20 9.28
CA ALA A 73 12.27 19.52 8.94
C ALA A 73 12.37 20.73 8.00
N HIS A 74 11.46 20.85 7.03
CA HIS A 74 11.42 22.00 6.14
C HIS A 74 11.04 23.31 6.87
N LEU A 75 10.04 23.25 7.75
CA LEU A 75 9.60 24.41 8.53
C LEU A 75 10.66 24.89 9.54
N MET A 76 11.48 23.98 10.08
CA MET A 76 12.61 24.35 10.95
C MET A 76 13.71 25.06 10.17
N LYS A 77 14.04 24.60 8.96
CA LYS A 77 15.04 25.26 8.08
C LYS A 77 14.64 26.66 7.62
N GLY A 78 13.34 26.96 7.55
CA GLY A 78 12.84 28.29 7.16
C GLY A 78 12.76 29.30 8.31
N ARG A 79 13.14 28.91 9.54
CA ARG A 79 13.15 29.76 10.73
C ARG A 79 14.57 30.18 11.17
N GLU A 80 15.60 29.66 10.51
CA GLU A 80 17.00 30.09 10.62
C GLU A 80 17.30 31.13 9.54
#